data_AF-A0A378MGU6-F1
#
_entry.id   AF-A0A378MGU6-F1
#
_cell.length_a   1.000
_cell.length_b   1.000
_cell.length_c   1.000
_cell.angle_alpha   90.00
_cell.angle_beta   90.00
_cell.angle_gamma   90.00
#
_symmetry.space_group_name_H-M   'P 1'
#
loop_
_entity.id
_entity.type
_entity.pdbx_description
1 polymer ?
#
loop_
_entity_poly.entity_id
_entity_poly.type
_entity_poly.pdbx_seq_one_letter_code
_entity_poly.pdbx_strand_id
1 'polypeptide(L)' 'MAALVGGLFSGTTTFKELLANGDLGIGTLDEFDGELIVVDGKAYQIRSDGKAYEVKPEDTTPYASVSFLMRILS' A
#
# COMPACT_ATOMS: atom_id res chain seq x y z
N MET A 1 10.50 7.16 4.13
CA MET A 1 10.01 8.01 5.23
C MET A 1 10.47 9.47 5.12
N ALA A 2 11.75 9.78 4.92
CA ALA A 2 12.22 11.18 4.84
C ALA A 2 11.52 12.04 3.76
N ALA A 3 11.22 11.48 2.59
CA ALA A 3 10.48 12.18 1.52
C ALA A 3 9.00 12.44 1.87
N LEU A 4 8.36 11.51 2.59
CA LEU A 4 6.97 11.64 3.04
C LEU A 4 6.81 12.72 4.11
N VAL A 5 7.81 12.87 5.00
CA VAL A 5 7.85 13.95 5.99
C VAL A 5 8.11 15.32 5.34
N GLY A 6 8.70 15.34 4.15
CA GLY A 6 9.07 16.56 3.41
C GLY A 6 7.98 17.15 2.49
N GLY A 7 6.76 16.60 2.47
CA GLY A 7 5.66 17.19 1.68
C GLY A 7 5.43 16.59 0.30
N LEU A 8 6.19 15.57 -0.10
CA LEU A 8 6.03 14.91 -1.40
C LEU A 8 4.97 13.81 -1.30
N PHE A 9 3.73 14.18 -1.61
CA PHE A 9 2.55 13.33 -1.42
C PHE A 9 1.98 12.74 -2.70
N SER A 10 2.55 13.08 -3.87
CA SER A 10 2.14 12.46 -5.13
C SER A 10 2.74 11.07 -5.22
N GLY A 11 1.90 10.05 -5.30
CA GLY A 11 2.31 8.71 -5.66
C GLY A 11 2.98 8.68 -7.03
N THR A 12 4.03 7.89 -7.13
CA THR A 12 4.74 7.63 -8.39
C THR A 12 4.72 6.16 -8.78
N THR A 13 4.24 5.29 -7.88
CA THR A 13 4.24 3.84 -8.06
C THR A 13 2.81 3.34 -8.09
N THR A 14 2.46 2.59 -9.13
CA THR A 14 1.13 1.98 -9.25
C THR A 14 1.01 0.75 -8.35
N PHE A 15 -0.20 0.41 -7.92
CA PHE A 15 -0.42 -0.83 -7.16
C PHE A 15 -0.09 -2.09 -7.98
N LYS A 16 -0.25 -2.04 -9.31
CA LYS A 16 0.23 -3.09 -10.21
C LYS A 16 1.74 -3.34 -10.08
N GLU A 17 2.54 -2.29 -10.04
CA GLU A 17 4.00 -2.40 -9.87
C GLU A 17 4.37 -2.80 -8.43
N LEU A 18 3.67 -2.26 -7.44
CA LEU A 18 3.90 -2.56 -6.04
C LEU A 18 3.70 -4.05 -5.73
N LEU A 19 2.57 -4.62 -6.15
CA LEU A 19 2.20 -6.01 -5.88
C LEU A 19 3.07 -7.02 -6.64
N ALA A 20 3.82 -6.59 -7.65
CA ALA A 20 4.85 -7.43 -8.27
C ALA A 20 6.08 -7.65 -7.36
N ASN A 21 6.21 -6.89 -6.26
CA ASN A 21 7.36 -6.90 -5.35
C ASN A 21 7.05 -7.46 -3.95
N GLY A 22 5.82 -7.88 -3.67
CA GLY A 22 5.45 -8.49 -2.39
C GLY A 22 3.95 -8.79 -2.28
N ASP A 23 3.60 -9.66 -1.33
CA ASP A 23 2.23 -10.12 -1.07
C ASP A 23 1.70 -9.72 0.32
N LEU A 24 2.56 -9.15 1.17
CA LEU A 24 2.24 -8.57 2.46
C LEU A 24 2.93 -7.21 2.60
N GLY A 25 2.23 -6.22 3.16
CA GLY A 25 2.83 -4.91 3.39
C GLY A 25 1.90 -3.86 3.98
N ILE A 26 2.45 -2.67 4.19
CA ILE A 26 1.77 -1.50 4.77
C ILE A 26 2.16 -0.21 4.02
N GLY A 27 1.33 0.82 4.10
CA GLY A 27 1.64 2.13 3.54
C GLY A 27 0.51 3.14 3.69
N THR A 28 0.43 4.05 2.74
CA THR A 28 -0.67 5.02 2.59
C THR A 28 -1.03 5.17 1.11
N LEU A 29 -2.14 5.84 0.82
CA LEU A 29 -2.49 6.26 -0.53
C LEU A 29 -2.15 7.75 -0.72
N ASP A 30 -2.35 8.23 -1.94
CA ASP A 30 -2.23 9.63 -2.30
C ASP A 30 -3.05 10.51 -1.34
N GLU A 31 -2.56 11.74 -1.10
CA GLU A 31 -3.18 12.71 -0.18
C GLU A 31 -3.31 12.25 1.29
N PHE A 32 -2.69 11.13 1.67
CA PHE A 32 -2.91 10.44 2.96
C PHE A 32 -4.36 10.07 3.23
N ASP A 33 -5.09 9.68 2.18
CA ASP A 33 -6.42 9.12 2.34
C ASP A 33 -6.33 7.72 2.97
N GLY A 34 -6.22 7.67 4.30
CA GLY A 34 -6.26 6.44 5.08
C GLY A 34 -4.99 5.57 5.01
N GLU A 35 -5.13 4.34 5.50
CA GLU A 35 -4.03 3.38 5.62
C GLU A 35 -4.10 2.33 4.52
N LEU A 36 -2.94 1.94 3.98
CA LEU A 36 -2.83 0.81 3.06
C LEU A 36 -2.44 -0.45 3.83
N ILE A 37 -3.18 -1.53 3.58
CA ILE A 37 -2.82 -2.90 3.94
C ILE A 37 -2.72 -3.74 2.67
N VAL A 38 -1.60 -4.45 2.49
CA VAL A 38 -1.46 -5.48 1.47
C VAL A 38 -1.46 -6.84 2.17
N VAL A 39 -2.34 -7.75 1.75
CA VAL A 39 -2.45 -9.10 2.29
C VAL A 39 -2.89 -10.07 1.20
N ASP A 40 -2.27 -11.26 1.17
CA ASP A 40 -2.51 -12.31 0.17
C ASP A 40 -2.47 -11.76 -1.27
N GLY A 41 -1.54 -10.84 -1.56
CA GLY A 41 -1.35 -10.24 -2.88
C GLY A 41 -2.44 -9.23 -3.30
N LYS A 42 -3.30 -8.81 -2.38
CA LYS A 42 -4.33 -7.78 -2.61
C LYS A 42 -4.10 -6.56 -1.75
N ALA A 43 -4.40 -5.39 -2.29
CA ALA A 43 -4.27 -4.10 -1.61
C ALA A 43 -5.63 -3.58 -1.17
N TYR A 44 -5.72 -3.12 0.08
CA TYR A 44 -6.91 -2.54 0.68
C TYR A 44 -6.59 -1.20 1.34
N GLN A 45 -7.45 -0.22 1.11
CA GLN A 45 -7.45 1.08 1.78
C GLN A 45 -8.43 1.04 2.96
N ILE A 46 -7.96 1.33 4.16
CA ILE A 46 -8.80 1.55 5.34
C ILE A 46 -9.01 3.06 5.47
N ARG A 47 -10.26 3.51 5.32
CA ARG A 47 -10.62 4.93 5.42
C ARG A 47 -11.10 5.30 6.82
N SER A 48 -11.30 6.60 7.05
CA SER A 48 -11.78 7.16 8.32
C SER A 48 -13.19 6.70 8.73
N ASP A 49 -13.96 6.13 7.80
CA ASP A 49 -15.23 5.47 8.09
C ASP A 49 -15.07 4.05 8.68
N GLY A 50 -13.82 3.59 8.86
CA GLY A 50 -13.47 2.29 9.42
C GLY A 50 -13.66 1.12 8.45
N LYS A 51 -13.93 1.38 7.16
CA LYS A 51 -14.15 0.34 6.16
C LYS A 51 -12.92 0.13 5.29
N ALA A 52 -12.78 -1.11 4.80
CA ALA A 52 -11.77 -1.50 3.84
C ALA A 52 -12.34 -1.46 2.41
N TYR A 53 -11.58 -0.86 1.51
CA TYR A 53 -11.89 -0.74 0.08
C TYR A 53 -10.76 -1.35 -0.72
N GLU A 54 -11.08 -2.23 -1.68
CA GLU A 54 -10.06 -2.80 -2.57
C GLU A 54 -9.50 -1.70 -3.48
N VAL A 55 -8.17 -1.65 -3.57
CA VAL A 55 -7.45 -0.63 -4.34
C VAL A 55 -7.28 -1.11 -5.78
N LYS A 56 -7.46 -0.21 -6.75
CA LYS A 56 -7.35 -0.58 -8.16
C LYS A 56 -5.88 -0.67 -8.58
N PRO A 57 -5.54 -1.54 -9.54
CA PRO A 57 -4.17 -1.68 -10.02
C PRO A 57 -3.54 -0.38 -10.55
N GLU A 58 -4.36 0.51 -11.11
CA GLU A 58 -3.97 1.81 -11.66
C GLU A 58 -3.82 2.94 -10.63
N ASP A 59 -4.31 2.75 -9.40
CA ASP A 59 -4.14 3.74 -8.33
C ASP A 59 -2.65 3.84 -7.96
N THR A 60 -2.25 4.97 -7.36
CA THR A 60 -0.86 5.23 -6.95
C THR A 60 -0.71 5.37 -5.45
N THR A 61 0.51 5.10 -4.98
CA THR A 61 0.91 5.31 -3.60
C THR A 61 2.18 6.18 -3.52
N PRO A 62 2.23 7.17 -2.61
CA PRO A 62 3.45 7.92 -2.33
C PRO A 62 4.43 7.12 -1.48
N TYR A 63 3.94 6.10 -0.77
CA TYR A 63 4.77 5.24 0.07
C TYR A 63 4.06 3.94 0.44
N ALA A 64 4.73 2.83 0.14
CA ALA A 64 4.40 1.52 0.65
C ALA A 64 5.69 0.72 0.90
N SER A 65 5.62 -0.21 1.85
CA SER A 65 6.65 -1.21 2.10
C SER A 65 6.00 -2.58 2.01
N VAL A 66 6.47 -3.39 1.07
CA VAL A 66 5.98 -4.75 0.80
C VAL A 66 7.13 -5.74 0.83
N SER A 67 6.81 -6.99 1.13
CA SER A 67 7.71 -8.14 1.06
C SER A 67 6.93 -9.40 0.70
N PHE A 68 7.62 -10.44 0.25
CA PHE A 68 7.02 -11.78 0.12
C PHE A 68 7.07 -12.49 1.48
N LEU A 69 5.90 -12.76 2.05
CA LEU A 69 5.81 -13.47 3.32
C LEU A 69 6.05 -14.97 3.10
N MET A 70 7.21 -15.46 3.55
CA MET A 70 7.46 -16.90 3.60
C MET A 70 6.80 -17.51 4.84
N ARG A 71 5.74 -18.31 4.65
CA ARG A 71 5.16 -19.12 5.73
C ARG A 71 6.04 -20.34 5.99
N ILE A 72 6.50 -20.47 7.22
CA ILE A 72 7.18 -21.68 7.71
C ILE A 72 6.08 -22.55 8.33
N LEU A 73 5.74 -23.66 7.69
CA LEU A 73 4.79 -24.63 8.25
C LEU A 73 5.49 -25.39 9.38
N SER A 74 4.88 -25.43 10.57
CA SER A 74 5.34 -26.24 11.72
C SER A 74 4.80 -27.66 11.68
#